data_AF-A0AAW1KS22-F1
#
_entry.id   AF-A0AAW1KS22-F1
#
_cell.length_a   1.000
_cell.length_b   1.000
_cell.length_c   1.000
_cell.angle_alpha   90.00
_cell.angle_beta   90.00
_cell.angle_gamma   90.00
#
_symmetry.space_group_name_H-M   'P 1'
#
loop_
_entity.id
_entity.type
_entity.pdbx_description
1 polymer ?
#
loop_
_entity_poly.entity_id
_entity_poly.type
_entity_poly.pdbx_seq_one_letter_code
_entity_poly.pdbx_strand_id
1 'polypeptide(L)'
;MSAGRSLLTRRRGNVWVRSGIILLVVFFIWVQMNFLTFTNTSVQNQEYTNESNAIFNMVPSVLHKFLTPRPRNTTHSNGTVINTAYKPILNITEIKKVIAQYNLQQTVHNEDIFGPLQNDSVIIVVQVHDRIKYLRHLIVSLAQAQDISQALLVFSHDIYDEEINSLVQSIDFCKVMQFFYPFSIQLHPNEFPGADPNDCPRDIKREEALIKKCNNAPFPDLYGHYREAKFTQTKHHWWWKANRVFNQLEVTKNHTGLVVFLEEDHYVAEDFIHVLKLMESTCKTSCPQCNILSLGTYLKTFSYYGDPKKKEVMRTIKQQAILNAAQMQPSWTFQVLPSLYQHSQKVAITAPFTTD
;
A
#
# COMPACT_ATOMS: atom_id res chain seq x y z
N MET A 1 18.54 -13.29 -87.53
CA MET A 1 18.09 -12.03 -86.89
C MET A 1 16.92 -12.36 -85.98
N SER A 2 17.15 -12.49 -84.67
CA SER A 2 16.12 -12.82 -83.68
C SER A 2 15.93 -11.63 -82.75
N ALA A 3 14.87 -10.87 -82.96
CA ALA A 3 14.37 -9.86 -82.04
C ALA A 3 12.87 -10.05 -81.92
N GLY A 4 12.39 -10.29 -80.69
CA GLY A 4 10.96 -10.28 -80.40
C GLY A 4 10.48 -11.40 -79.48
N ARG A 5 10.94 -11.41 -78.21
CA ARG A 5 10.29 -12.13 -77.10
C ARG A 5 10.90 -11.73 -75.74
N SER A 6 10.80 -10.46 -75.31
CA SER A 6 11.25 -10.11 -73.95
C SER A 6 10.47 -9.02 -73.21
N LEU A 7 9.37 -8.48 -73.76
CA LEU A 7 8.63 -7.38 -73.11
C LEU A 7 7.30 -7.78 -72.43
N LEU A 8 6.77 -8.98 -72.65
CA LEU A 8 5.48 -9.40 -72.08
C LEU A 8 5.58 -10.08 -70.71
N THR A 9 6.73 -10.69 -70.37
CA THR A 9 6.93 -11.41 -69.10
C THR A 9 7.27 -10.50 -67.92
N ARG A 10 7.89 -9.33 -68.17
CA ARG A 10 8.31 -8.39 -67.10
C ARG A 10 7.15 -7.58 -66.51
N ARG A 11 6.04 -7.40 -67.25
CA ARG A 11 4.87 -6.63 -66.80
C ARG A 11 3.93 -7.42 -65.89
N ARG A 12 3.85 -8.76 -66.05
CA ARG A 12 3.02 -9.64 -65.22
C ARG A 12 3.62 -9.89 -63.82
N GLY A 13 4.94 -10.02 -63.69
CA GLY A 13 5.60 -10.24 -62.40
C GLY A 13 5.37 -9.10 -61.39
N ASN A 14 5.38 -7.85 -61.85
CA ASN A 14 5.14 -6.68 -60.98
C ASN A 14 3.72 -6.60 -60.42
N VAL A 15 2.71 -7.13 -61.12
CA VAL A 15 1.32 -7.12 -60.64
C VAL A 15 1.11 -8.18 -59.56
N TRP A 16 1.73 -9.35 -59.72
CA TRP A 16 1.66 -10.44 -58.75
C TRP A 16 2.43 -10.12 -57.46
N VAL A 17 3.61 -9.50 -57.58
CA VAL A 17 4.38 -9.03 -56.42
C VAL A 17 3.63 -7.92 -55.68
N ARG A 18 3.04 -6.95 -56.40
CA ARG A 18 2.23 -5.89 -55.77
C ARG A 18 0.98 -6.44 -55.08
N SER A 19 0.31 -7.41 -55.69
CA SER A 19 -0.87 -8.06 -55.09
C SER A 19 -0.49 -8.89 -53.85
N GLY A 20 0.67 -9.56 -53.88
CA GLY A 20 1.20 -10.30 -52.73
C GLY A 20 1.56 -9.38 -51.55
N ILE A 21 2.16 -8.22 -51.81
CA ILE A 21 2.48 -7.23 -50.77
C ILE A 21 1.20 -6.65 -50.15
N ILE A 22 0.18 -6.36 -50.96
CA ILE A 22 -1.10 -5.84 -50.45
C ILE A 22 -1.78 -6.88 -49.56
N LEU A 23 -1.81 -8.16 -49.96
CA LEU A 23 -2.37 -9.23 -49.13
C LEU A 23 -1.62 -9.40 -47.81
N LEU A 24 -0.29 -9.24 -47.82
CA LEU A 24 0.53 -9.34 -46.60
C LEU A 24 0.28 -8.17 -45.65
N VAL A 25 0.11 -6.95 -46.18
CA VAL A 25 -0.25 -5.76 -45.39
C VAL A 25 -1.66 -5.90 -44.81
N VAL A 26 -2.64 -6.37 -45.58
CA VAL A 26 -4.00 -6.62 -45.09
C VAL A 26 -4.02 -7.70 -44.01
N PHE A 27 -3.26 -8.79 -44.19
CA PHE A 27 -3.10 -9.82 -43.17
C PHE A 27 -2.44 -9.28 -41.90
N PHE A 28 -1.41 -8.45 -42.04
CA PHE A 28 -0.73 -7.84 -40.89
C PHE A 28 -1.63 -6.87 -40.13
N ILE A 29 -2.43 -6.07 -40.83
CA ILE A 29 -3.44 -5.19 -40.23
C ILE A 29 -4.53 -6.01 -39.53
N TRP A 30 -4.98 -7.11 -40.14
CA TRP A 30 -5.95 -8.02 -39.52
C TRP A 30 -5.40 -8.69 -38.26
N VAL A 31 -4.13 -9.12 -38.26
CA VAL A 31 -3.45 -9.66 -37.07
C VAL A 31 -3.30 -8.58 -35.99
N GLN A 32 -2.87 -7.36 -36.34
CA GLN A 32 -2.80 -6.24 -35.39
C GLN A 32 -4.16 -5.90 -34.78
N MET A 33 -5.22 -5.87 -35.59
CA MET A 33 -6.58 -5.63 -35.10
C MET A 33 -7.02 -6.74 -34.13
N ASN A 34 -6.79 -8.02 -34.45
CA ASN A 34 -7.12 -9.12 -33.54
C ASN A 34 -6.26 -9.11 -32.26
N PHE A 35 -4.98 -8.75 -32.36
CA PHE A 35 -4.08 -8.65 -31.20
C PHE A 35 -4.46 -7.49 -30.29
N LEU A 36 -4.83 -6.33 -30.85
CA LEU A 36 -5.35 -5.17 -30.12
C LEU A 36 -6.73 -5.45 -29.48
N THR A 37 -7.51 -6.37 -30.07
CA THR A 37 -8.79 -6.82 -29.49
C THR A 37 -8.57 -7.80 -28.33
N PHE A 38 -7.45 -8.53 -28.30
CA PHE A 38 -7.13 -9.51 -27.25
C PHE A 38 -6.40 -8.87 -26.05
N THR A 39 -5.66 -7.78 -26.26
CA THR A 39 -4.91 -7.09 -25.18
C THR A 39 -5.72 -6.09 -24.38
N ASN A 40 -6.92 -5.72 -24.83
CA ASN A 40 -7.81 -4.86 -24.07
C ASN A 40 -9.02 -5.64 -23.53
N THR A 41 -9.14 -5.66 -22.20
CA THR A 41 -10.38 -5.81 -21.40
C THR A 41 -10.83 -7.19 -20.87
N SER A 42 -10.30 -8.34 -21.29
CA SER A 42 -10.83 -9.66 -20.82
C SER A 42 -9.97 -10.39 -19.77
N VAL A 43 -8.64 -10.34 -19.87
CA VAL A 43 -7.74 -11.12 -18.98
C VAL A 43 -7.76 -10.57 -17.54
N GLN A 44 -7.75 -9.24 -17.36
CA GLN A 44 -7.86 -8.64 -16.02
C GLN A 44 -9.23 -8.89 -15.37
N ASN A 45 -10.32 -8.96 -16.15
CA ASN A 45 -11.67 -9.14 -15.61
C ASN A 45 -11.97 -10.59 -15.21
N GLN A 46 -11.43 -11.59 -15.92
CA GLN A 46 -11.63 -13.01 -15.56
C GLN A 46 -10.85 -13.40 -14.30
N GLU A 47 -9.63 -12.89 -14.13
CA GLU A 47 -8.82 -13.12 -12.91
C GLU A 47 -9.46 -12.41 -11.69
N TYR A 48 -10.00 -11.20 -11.91
CA TYR A 48 -10.75 -10.41 -10.92
C TYR A 48 -11.97 -11.15 -10.36
N THR A 49 -12.77 -11.80 -11.20
CA THR A 49 -13.96 -12.55 -10.74
C THR A 49 -13.60 -13.84 -10.01
N ASN A 50 -12.55 -14.55 -10.43
CA ASN A 50 -12.22 -15.86 -9.87
C ASN A 50 -11.55 -15.78 -8.48
N GLU A 51 -10.62 -14.84 -8.28
CA GLU A 51 -10.01 -14.62 -6.95
C GLU A 51 -11.04 -14.11 -5.94
N SER A 52 -11.87 -13.15 -6.34
CA SER A 52 -12.90 -12.57 -5.48
C SER A 52 -13.86 -13.65 -4.99
N ASN A 53 -14.31 -14.54 -5.88
CA ASN A 53 -15.22 -15.65 -5.54
C ASN A 53 -14.59 -16.67 -4.57
N ALA A 54 -13.31 -17.00 -4.73
CA ALA A 54 -12.61 -17.88 -3.81
C ALA A 54 -12.49 -17.25 -2.40
N ILE A 55 -12.22 -15.95 -2.33
CA ILE A 55 -12.10 -15.20 -1.07
C ILE A 55 -13.47 -15.07 -0.38
N PHE A 56 -14.55 -14.80 -1.12
CA PHE A 56 -15.90 -14.76 -0.56
C PHE A 56 -16.29 -16.08 0.14
N ASN A 57 -15.79 -17.22 -0.35
CA ASN A 57 -16.06 -18.52 0.27
C ASN A 57 -15.22 -18.80 1.53
N MET A 58 -14.07 -18.13 1.70
CA MET A 58 -13.19 -18.30 2.87
C MET A 58 -13.49 -17.31 4.00
N VAL A 59 -14.22 -16.22 3.70
CA VAL A 59 -14.49 -15.13 4.65
C VAL A 59 -15.93 -15.24 5.18
N PRO A 60 -16.15 -15.07 6.49
CA PRO A 60 -17.50 -15.02 7.07
C PRO A 60 -18.41 -14.00 6.36
N SER A 61 -19.67 -14.38 6.11
CA SER A 61 -20.63 -13.57 5.33
C SER A 61 -20.84 -12.15 5.87
N VAL A 62 -20.77 -11.96 7.19
CA VAL A 62 -20.88 -10.64 7.85
C VAL A 62 -19.79 -9.67 7.37
N LEU A 63 -18.62 -10.19 6.98
CA LEU A 63 -17.48 -9.40 6.54
C LEU A 63 -17.47 -9.14 5.02
N HIS A 64 -18.38 -9.76 4.25
CA HIS A 64 -18.49 -9.54 2.81
C HIS A 64 -18.78 -8.08 2.45
N LYS A 65 -19.42 -7.32 3.36
CA LYS A 65 -19.64 -5.87 3.23
C LYS A 65 -18.34 -5.09 2.98
N PHE A 66 -17.21 -5.57 3.50
CA PHE A 66 -15.90 -4.97 3.28
C PHE A 66 -15.25 -5.44 1.98
N LEU A 67 -15.66 -6.55 1.38
CA LEU A 67 -15.08 -7.08 0.14
C LEU A 67 -15.82 -6.59 -1.11
N THR A 68 -17.12 -6.32 -0.99
CA THR A 68 -17.91 -5.84 -2.12
C THR A 68 -17.56 -4.38 -2.46
N PRO A 69 -17.17 -4.08 -3.71
CA PRO A 69 -17.13 -2.71 -4.19
C PRO A 69 -18.54 -2.10 -4.05
N ARG A 70 -18.65 -0.85 -3.58
CA ARG A 70 -19.94 -0.17 -3.68
C ARG A 70 -20.25 0.05 -5.16
N PRO A 71 -21.48 -0.21 -5.64
CA PRO A 71 -21.80 0.03 -7.04
C PRO A 71 -21.52 1.49 -7.37
N ARG A 72 -20.66 1.73 -8.36
CA ARG A 72 -20.54 3.06 -8.97
C ARG A 72 -21.91 3.36 -9.58
N ASN A 73 -22.52 4.47 -9.16
CA ASN A 73 -23.71 4.99 -9.84
C ASN A 73 -23.31 5.51 -11.24
N THR A 74 -22.96 4.61 -12.16
CA THR A 74 -22.89 4.90 -13.58
C THR A 74 -24.30 4.81 -14.13
N THR A 75 -25.00 5.94 -14.10
CA THR A 75 -26.27 6.09 -14.81
C THR A 75 -26.01 6.13 -16.31
N HIS A 76 -26.05 4.96 -16.94
CA HIS A 76 -26.54 4.89 -18.31
C HIS A 76 -28.06 5.10 -18.26
N SER A 77 -28.54 6.30 -18.54
CA SER A 77 -29.94 6.50 -18.93
C SER A 77 -30.13 7.78 -19.75
N ASN A 78 -30.65 7.58 -20.97
CA ASN A 78 -31.51 8.53 -21.65
C ASN A 78 -32.70 8.86 -20.73
N GLY A 79 -32.99 10.14 -20.51
CA GLY A 79 -34.22 10.57 -19.84
C GLY A 79 -34.01 11.69 -18.83
N THR A 80 -34.67 12.81 -19.08
CA THR A 80 -34.57 14.11 -18.42
C THR A 80 -35.15 14.19 -16.99
N VAL A 81 -34.64 15.18 -16.24
CA VAL A 81 -35.13 15.81 -14.99
C VAL A 81 -34.42 15.39 -13.67
N ILE A 82 -33.20 15.92 -13.50
CA ILE A 82 -32.75 16.86 -12.44
C ILE A 82 -33.18 16.55 -10.98
N ASN A 83 -32.31 15.82 -10.26
CA ASN A 83 -31.73 16.12 -8.92
C ASN A 83 -31.23 14.83 -8.23
N THR A 84 -30.39 14.08 -8.94
CA THR A 84 -29.58 13.02 -8.33
C THR A 84 -28.20 13.59 -8.01
N ALA A 85 -27.83 13.52 -6.74
CA ALA A 85 -26.59 14.04 -6.17
C ALA A 85 -25.36 13.71 -7.03
N TYR A 86 -24.92 14.68 -7.82
CA TYR A 86 -23.58 14.70 -8.37
C TYR A 86 -22.62 14.80 -7.19
N LYS A 87 -21.86 13.74 -6.92
CA LYS A 87 -20.69 13.84 -6.04
C LYS A 87 -19.82 14.97 -6.59
N PRO A 88 -19.61 16.06 -5.84
CA PRO A 88 -18.74 17.12 -6.32
C PRO A 88 -17.33 16.54 -6.44
N ILE A 89 -16.74 16.67 -7.64
CA ILE A 89 -15.29 16.51 -7.77
C ILE A 89 -14.69 17.62 -6.91
N LEU A 90 -14.25 17.27 -5.70
CA LEU A 90 -13.69 18.25 -4.77
C LEU A 90 -12.45 18.88 -5.39
N ASN A 91 -12.39 20.21 -5.37
CA ASN A 91 -11.20 20.93 -5.81
C ASN A 91 -10.07 20.72 -4.78
N ILE A 92 -8.80 20.81 -5.19
CA ILE A 92 -7.63 20.65 -4.31
C ILE A 92 -7.74 21.58 -3.08
N THR A 93 -8.22 22.81 -3.26
CA THR A 93 -8.42 23.75 -2.15
C THR A 93 -9.47 23.26 -1.15
N GLU A 94 -10.53 22.60 -1.61
CA GLU A 94 -11.56 22.01 -0.75
C GLU A 94 -11.00 20.79 -0.04
N ILE A 95 -10.27 19.92 -0.74
CA ILE A 95 -9.59 18.76 -0.15
C ILE A 95 -8.62 19.23 0.96
N LYS A 96 -7.81 20.27 0.72
CA LYS A 96 -6.91 20.86 1.74
C LYS A 96 -7.69 21.30 2.99
N LYS A 97 -8.84 21.96 2.82
CA LYS A 97 -9.69 22.40 3.94
C LYS A 97 -10.28 21.22 4.71
N VAL A 98 -10.80 20.23 4.00
CA VAL A 98 -11.37 19.01 4.59
C VAL A 98 -10.30 18.25 5.38
N ILE A 99 -9.11 18.05 4.81
CA ILE A 99 -7.97 17.43 5.48
C ILE A 99 -7.56 18.19 6.73
N ALA A 100 -7.46 19.51 6.66
CA ALA A 100 -7.12 20.33 7.82
C ALA A 100 -8.16 20.20 8.94
N GLN A 101 -9.44 20.15 8.59
CA GLN A 101 -10.54 19.93 9.55
C GLN A 101 -10.47 18.54 10.19
N TYR A 102 -10.33 17.47 9.39
CA TYR A 102 -10.18 16.10 9.91
C TYR A 102 -8.99 15.99 10.86
N ASN A 103 -7.84 16.53 10.45
CA ASN A 103 -6.63 16.51 11.25
C ASN A 103 -6.74 17.32 12.55
N LEU A 104 -7.53 18.40 12.56
CA LEU A 104 -7.76 19.19 13.77
C LEU A 104 -8.74 18.51 14.71
N GLN A 105 -9.82 17.92 14.17
CA GLN A 105 -10.89 17.30 14.95
C GLN A 105 -10.45 16.01 15.65
N GLN A 106 -9.54 15.25 15.05
CA GLN A 106 -9.02 13.99 15.61
C GLN A 106 -10.12 13.05 16.12
N THR A 107 -11.22 12.93 15.36
CA THR A 107 -12.37 12.15 15.78
C THR A 107 -12.02 10.66 15.87
N VAL A 108 -12.33 10.06 17.03
CA VAL A 108 -12.32 8.61 17.23
C VAL A 108 -13.74 8.09 17.04
N HIS A 109 -13.96 7.29 16.00
CA HIS A 109 -15.22 6.63 15.73
C HIS A 109 -15.39 5.39 16.61
N ASN A 110 -16.64 5.07 16.93
CA ASN A 110 -17.07 3.92 17.73
C ASN A 110 -16.58 3.93 19.20
N GLU A 111 -16.07 5.05 19.70
CA GLU A 111 -15.67 5.19 21.11
C GLU A 111 -16.85 5.03 22.07
N ASP A 112 -18.05 5.44 21.64
CA ASP A 112 -19.32 5.26 22.35
C ASP A 112 -19.71 3.79 22.52
N ILE A 113 -19.30 2.93 21.59
CA ILE A 113 -19.61 1.49 21.58
C ILE A 113 -18.53 0.69 22.33
N PHE A 114 -17.24 1.00 22.09
CA PHE A 114 -16.10 0.23 22.59
C PHE A 114 -15.41 0.85 23.82
N GLY A 115 -15.92 1.98 24.30
CA GLY A 115 -15.33 2.75 25.39
C GLY A 115 -14.04 3.48 25.00
N PRO A 116 -13.47 4.28 25.91
CA PRO A 116 -12.24 5.04 25.65
C PRO A 116 -11.01 4.14 25.52
N LEU A 117 -9.99 4.63 24.81
CA LEU A 117 -8.70 3.94 24.67
C LEU A 117 -8.03 3.75 26.05
N GLN A 118 -7.63 2.51 26.36
CA GLN A 118 -6.87 2.22 27.57
C GLN A 118 -5.37 2.43 27.33
N ASN A 119 -4.63 2.77 28.40
CA ASN A 119 -3.20 3.11 28.30
C ASN A 119 -2.32 1.95 27.81
N ASP A 120 -2.75 0.71 28.00
CA ASP A 120 -2.06 -0.53 27.61
C ASP A 120 -2.67 -1.21 26.37
N SER A 121 -3.69 -0.61 25.76
CA SER A 121 -4.30 -1.12 24.53
C SER A 121 -3.29 -1.14 23.37
N VAL A 122 -3.48 -2.00 22.37
CA VAL A 122 -2.65 -1.96 21.17
C VAL A 122 -3.19 -0.89 20.22
N ILE A 123 -2.32 -0.01 19.73
CA ILE A 123 -2.65 0.93 18.66
C ILE A 123 -2.08 0.36 17.35
N ILE A 124 -2.90 0.27 16.30
CA ILE A 124 -2.48 -0.24 15.00
C ILE A 124 -2.59 0.91 14.00
N VAL A 125 -1.46 1.31 13.44
CA VAL A 125 -1.34 2.42 12.49
C VAL A 125 -1.11 1.88 11.09
N VAL A 126 -2.08 2.05 10.20
CA VAL A 126 -2.03 1.60 8.82
C VAL A 126 -1.66 2.76 7.91
N GLN A 127 -0.59 2.61 7.12
CA GLN A 127 -0.29 3.53 6.03
C GLN A 127 -1.11 3.16 4.79
N VAL A 128 -1.93 4.10 4.31
CA VAL A 128 -2.86 3.91 3.20
C VAL A 128 -2.49 4.82 2.04
N HIS A 129 -2.43 4.24 0.83
CA HIS A 129 -2.27 4.94 -0.44
C HIS A 129 -3.58 4.81 -1.24
N ASP A 130 -3.55 4.15 -2.41
CA ASP A 130 -4.69 4.06 -3.33
C ASP A 130 -5.16 2.62 -3.60
N ARG A 131 -4.57 1.60 -2.96
CA ARG A 131 -4.85 0.19 -3.28
C ARG A 131 -5.97 -0.39 -2.44
N ILE A 132 -7.19 0.10 -2.68
CA ILE A 132 -8.39 -0.28 -1.91
C ILE A 132 -8.64 -1.81 -1.87
N LYS A 133 -8.29 -2.58 -2.92
CA LYS A 133 -8.42 -4.06 -2.92
C LYS A 133 -7.65 -4.68 -1.75
N TYR A 134 -6.40 -4.28 -1.57
CA TYR A 134 -5.57 -4.80 -0.49
C TYR A 134 -6.05 -4.33 0.88
N LEU A 135 -6.43 -3.05 0.99
CA LEU A 135 -6.99 -2.50 2.22
C LEU A 135 -8.22 -3.27 2.71
N ARG A 136 -9.09 -3.70 1.78
CA ARG A 136 -10.25 -4.55 2.11
C ARG A 136 -9.83 -5.87 2.73
N HIS A 137 -8.79 -6.52 2.19
CA HIS A 137 -8.26 -7.77 2.75
C HIS A 137 -7.64 -7.56 4.14
N LEU A 138 -6.89 -6.47 4.33
CA LEU A 138 -6.37 -6.11 5.65
C LEU A 138 -7.50 -5.91 6.66
N ILE A 139 -8.53 -5.11 6.34
CA ILE A 139 -9.68 -4.86 7.21
C ILE A 139 -10.40 -6.17 7.57
N VAL A 140 -10.58 -7.07 6.61
CA VAL A 140 -11.18 -8.39 6.84
C VAL A 140 -10.32 -9.24 7.78
N SER A 141 -8.99 -9.23 7.63
CA SER A 141 -8.09 -9.96 8.54
C SER A 141 -8.11 -9.38 9.95
N LEU A 142 -8.16 -8.04 10.09
CA LEU A 142 -8.28 -7.36 11.38
C LEU A 142 -9.62 -7.66 12.05
N ALA A 143 -10.72 -7.69 11.29
CA ALA A 143 -12.05 -8.00 11.81
C ALA A 143 -12.16 -9.41 12.41
N GLN A 144 -11.31 -10.34 11.96
CA GLN A 144 -11.23 -11.71 12.47
C GLN A 144 -10.25 -11.87 13.63
N ALA A 145 -9.43 -10.84 13.90
CA ALA A 145 -8.43 -10.93 14.94
C ALA A 145 -9.06 -10.89 16.35
N GLN A 146 -8.59 -11.78 17.21
CA GLN A 146 -9.02 -11.85 18.60
C GLN A 146 -8.63 -10.58 19.35
N ASP A 147 -9.53 -10.08 20.21
CA ASP A 147 -9.37 -8.87 21.03
C ASP A 147 -9.23 -7.54 20.25
N ILE A 148 -9.54 -7.53 18.94
CA ILE A 148 -9.44 -6.31 18.12
C ILE A 148 -10.34 -5.17 18.60
N SER A 149 -11.47 -5.48 19.25
CA SER A 149 -12.41 -4.49 19.79
C SER A 149 -11.79 -3.56 20.85
N GLN A 150 -10.74 -4.03 21.53
CA GLN A 150 -10.01 -3.23 22.51
C GLN A 150 -9.00 -2.28 21.85
N ALA A 151 -8.51 -2.61 20.66
CA ALA A 151 -7.51 -1.82 19.95
C ALA A 151 -8.06 -0.51 19.37
N LEU A 152 -7.16 0.43 19.06
CA LEU A 152 -7.43 1.58 18.21
C LEU A 152 -6.81 1.36 16.84
N LEU A 153 -7.64 1.34 15.80
CA LEU A 153 -7.18 1.36 14.41
C LEU A 153 -7.04 2.80 13.94
N VAL A 154 -5.85 3.13 13.44
CA VAL A 154 -5.51 4.46 12.94
C VAL A 154 -5.13 4.32 11.47
N PHE A 155 -5.92 4.90 10.57
CA PHE A 155 -5.60 4.93 9.15
C PHE A 155 -4.98 6.28 8.79
N SER A 156 -3.77 6.23 8.26
CA SER A 156 -3.03 7.40 7.80
C SER A 156 -2.98 7.41 6.29
N HIS A 157 -3.63 8.40 5.67
CA HIS A 157 -3.80 8.47 4.22
C HIS A 157 -2.85 9.51 3.61
N ASP A 158 -2.22 9.22 2.47
CA ASP A 158 -1.53 10.24 1.66
C ASP A 158 -2.33 10.65 0.40
N ILE A 159 -3.50 10.06 0.19
CA ILE A 159 -4.45 10.47 -0.83
C ILE A 159 -5.85 10.60 -0.20
N TYR A 160 -6.55 11.67 -0.57
CA TYR A 160 -7.96 11.81 -0.26
C TYR A 160 -8.77 11.09 -1.34
N ASP A 161 -9.38 9.98 -0.96
CA ASP A 161 -10.27 9.19 -1.82
C ASP A 161 -11.55 8.86 -1.05
N GLU A 162 -12.71 9.27 -1.58
CA GLU A 162 -13.98 9.08 -0.89
C GLU A 162 -14.37 7.60 -0.71
N GLU A 163 -13.97 6.72 -1.63
CA GLU A 163 -14.28 5.30 -1.55
C GLU A 163 -13.47 4.65 -0.42
N ILE A 164 -12.18 4.97 -0.34
CA ILE A 164 -11.30 4.54 0.76
C ILE A 164 -11.80 5.08 2.10
N ASN A 165 -12.11 6.38 2.17
CA ASN A 165 -12.63 7.02 3.38
C ASN A 165 -13.94 6.37 3.83
N SER A 166 -14.85 6.09 2.89
CA SER A 166 -16.11 5.41 3.16
C SER A 166 -15.92 3.96 3.65
N LEU A 167 -14.92 3.26 3.12
CA LEU A 167 -14.57 1.90 3.55
C LEU A 167 -14.09 1.93 5.00
N VAL A 168 -13.15 2.81 5.33
CA VAL A 168 -12.62 2.93 6.70
C VAL A 168 -13.69 3.37 7.69
N GLN A 169 -14.57 4.32 7.31
CA GLN A 169 -15.70 4.74 8.15
C GLN A 169 -16.76 3.65 8.36
N SER A 170 -16.80 2.61 7.52
CA SER A 170 -17.75 1.49 7.66
C SER A 170 -17.30 0.43 8.66
N ILE A 171 -16.09 0.55 9.22
CA ILE A 171 -15.57 -0.37 10.22
C ILE A 171 -16.35 -0.21 11.52
N ASP A 172 -16.91 -1.30 12.01
CA ASP A 172 -17.82 -1.35 13.16
C ASP A 172 -17.42 -2.35 14.26
N PHE A 173 -16.21 -2.92 14.17
CA PHE A 173 -15.73 -3.95 15.10
C PHE A 173 -14.69 -3.44 16.12
N CYS A 174 -14.26 -2.18 16.02
CA CYS A 174 -13.33 -1.55 16.96
C CYS A 174 -13.36 -0.01 16.84
N LYS A 175 -12.53 0.67 17.65
CA LYS A 175 -12.31 2.13 17.56
C LYS A 175 -11.51 2.47 16.32
N VAL A 176 -11.91 3.51 15.60
CA VAL A 176 -11.25 3.91 14.34
C VAL A 176 -10.97 5.41 14.32
N MET A 177 -9.75 5.78 13.95
CA MET A 177 -9.35 7.16 13.68
C MET A 177 -8.76 7.25 12.27
N GLN A 178 -8.99 8.38 11.61
CA GLN A 178 -8.38 8.71 10.33
C GLN A 178 -7.66 10.06 10.40
N PHE A 179 -6.52 10.15 9.73
CA PHE A 179 -5.88 11.43 9.46
C PHE A 179 -5.13 11.40 8.13
N PHE A 180 -4.90 12.58 7.57
CA PHE A 180 -4.42 12.73 6.20
C PHE A 180 -3.10 13.48 6.17
N TYR A 181 -2.11 12.92 5.48
CA TYR A 181 -0.83 13.55 5.26
C TYR A 181 -1.01 14.83 4.43
N PRO A 182 -0.74 16.02 4.99
CA PRO A 182 -1.14 17.28 4.37
C PRO A 182 -0.20 17.72 3.25
N PHE A 183 0.91 17.03 3.02
CA PHE A 183 1.92 17.40 2.03
C PHE A 183 2.06 16.32 0.93
N SER A 184 0.96 15.70 0.54
CA SER A 184 0.98 14.72 -0.56
C SER A 184 1.05 15.38 -1.93
N ILE A 185 1.45 14.59 -2.93
CA ILE A 185 1.50 14.96 -4.34
C ILE A 185 0.11 15.30 -4.90
N GLN A 186 -0.97 14.72 -4.34
CA GLN A 186 -2.35 15.08 -4.71
C GLN A 186 -2.65 16.55 -4.37
N LEU A 187 -2.09 17.04 -3.26
CA LEU A 187 -2.33 18.40 -2.76
C LEU A 187 -1.35 19.44 -3.32
N HIS A 188 -0.22 18.99 -3.85
CA HIS A 188 0.87 19.83 -4.36
C HIS A 188 1.31 19.37 -5.75
N PRO A 189 0.43 19.25 -6.76
CA PRO A 189 0.77 18.59 -8.02
C PRO A 189 1.92 19.27 -8.79
N ASN A 190 2.01 20.60 -8.68
CA ASN A 190 2.91 21.44 -9.49
C ASN A 190 3.90 22.26 -8.64
N GLU A 191 4.10 21.90 -7.38
CA GLU A 191 5.00 22.58 -6.45
C GLU A 191 5.62 21.55 -5.51
N PHE A 192 6.75 21.84 -4.87
CA PHE A 192 7.29 20.94 -3.86
C PHE A 192 6.27 20.77 -2.70
N PRO A 193 5.99 19.53 -2.22
CA PRO A 193 6.68 18.27 -2.50
C PRO A 193 6.03 17.39 -3.59
N GLY A 194 5.18 17.90 -4.47
CA GLY A 194 4.92 17.21 -5.75
C GLY A 194 5.99 17.50 -6.79
N ALA A 195 5.61 17.45 -8.06
CA ALA A 195 6.54 17.64 -9.18
C ALA A 195 6.49 19.10 -9.63
N ASP A 196 7.46 19.90 -9.19
CA ASP A 196 7.57 21.28 -9.66
C ASP A 196 7.99 21.29 -11.15
N PRO A 197 7.37 22.11 -12.02
CA PRO A 197 7.77 22.22 -13.43
C PRO A 197 9.25 22.57 -13.65
N ASN A 198 9.90 23.20 -12.66
CA ASN A 198 11.30 23.58 -12.69
C ASN A 198 12.23 22.59 -11.97
N ASP A 199 11.73 21.44 -11.51
CA ASP A 199 12.58 20.34 -11.03
C ASP A 199 13.48 19.81 -12.15
N CYS A 200 14.71 19.42 -11.79
CA CYS A 200 15.62 18.78 -12.72
C CYS A 200 15.07 17.41 -13.14
N PRO A 201 15.09 17.08 -14.45
CA PRO A 201 14.76 15.73 -14.91
C PRO A 201 15.61 14.68 -14.21
N ARG A 202 15.03 13.54 -13.87
CA ARG A 202 15.69 12.48 -13.09
C ARG A 202 17.11 12.17 -13.54
N ASP A 203 17.29 11.93 -14.83
CA ASP A 203 18.53 11.39 -15.41
C ASP A 203 19.36 12.45 -16.14
N ILE A 204 19.07 13.75 -15.95
CA ILE A 204 19.93 14.82 -16.51
C ILE A 204 21.30 14.79 -15.80
N LYS A 205 22.38 15.03 -16.53
CA LYS A 205 23.71 15.16 -15.92
C LYS A 205 23.79 16.41 -15.06
N ARG A 206 24.60 16.37 -13.99
CA ARG A 206 24.76 17.49 -13.06
C ARG A 206 25.22 18.77 -13.75
N GLU A 207 26.17 18.66 -14.67
CA GLU A 207 26.71 19.79 -15.42
C GLU A 207 25.62 20.46 -16.26
N GLU A 208 24.79 19.66 -16.93
CA GLU A 208 23.66 20.12 -17.73
C GLU A 208 22.55 20.73 -16.86
N ALA A 209 22.26 20.15 -15.70
CA ALA A 209 21.31 20.70 -14.73
C ALA A 209 21.75 22.07 -14.20
N LEU A 210 23.05 22.26 -13.92
CA LEU A 210 23.60 23.54 -13.47
C LEU A 210 23.50 24.61 -14.57
N ILE A 211 23.70 24.23 -15.84
CA ILE A 211 23.49 25.13 -16.99
C ILE A 211 22.01 25.47 -17.15
N LYS A 212 21.12 24.47 -17.02
CA LYS A 212 19.67 24.63 -17.11
C LYS A 212 19.09 25.44 -15.94
N LYS A 213 19.80 25.51 -14.80
CA LYS A 213 19.39 26.20 -13.56
C LYS A 213 18.04 25.72 -13.02
N CYS A 214 17.78 24.41 -13.09
CA CYS A 214 16.62 23.81 -12.43
C CYS A 214 16.77 23.82 -10.89
N ASN A 215 15.65 23.80 -10.17
CA ASN A 215 15.57 24.13 -8.73
C ASN A 215 16.55 23.32 -7.86
N ASN A 216 16.62 22.01 -8.09
CA ASN A 216 17.42 21.06 -7.32
C ASN A 216 18.74 20.68 -8.00
N ALA A 217 19.21 21.44 -9.01
CA ALA A 217 20.44 21.17 -9.76
C ALA A 217 21.68 20.89 -8.88
N PRO A 218 21.95 21.62 -7.79
CA PRO A 218 23.11 21.33 -6.95
C PRO A 218 22.96 20.09 -6.05
N PHE A 219 21.78 19.46 -5.98
CA PHE A 219 21.41 18.41 -5.02
C PHE A 219 20.91 17.09 -5.66
N PRO A 220 21.70 16.42 -6.52
CA PRO A 220 21.41 15.05 -6.93
C PRO A 220 21.65 14.05 -5.76
N ASP A 221 21.14 12.83 -5.91
CA ASP A 221 21.44 11.73 -5.00
C ASP A 221 22.88 11.20 -5.17
N LEU A 222 23.25 10.19 -4.37
CA LEU A 222 24.57 9.56 -4.39
C LEU A 222 24.95 8.98 -5.77
N TYR A 223 23.95 8.65 -6.59
CA TYR A 223 24.12 8.05 -7.91
C TYR A 223 23.95 9.05 -9.05
N GLY A 224 23.82 10.35 -8.74
CA GLY A 224 23.70 11.41 -9.72
C GLY A 224 22.29 11.61 -10.29
N HIS A 225 21.25 10.97 -9.71
CA HIS A 225 19.87 11.17 -10.14
C HIS A 225 19.18 12.27 -9.34
N TYR A 226 18.23 12.94 -9.98
CA TYR A 226 17.38 13.93 -9.34
C TYR A 226 16.08 13.31 -8.81
N ARG A 227 15.47 14.04 -7.89
CA ARG A 227 14.26 13.68 -7.18
C ARG A 227 13.10 13.37 -8.14
N GLU A 228 12.37 12.28 -7.86
CA GLU A 228 11.01 12.07 -8.36
C GLU A 228 10.02 12.06 -7.20
N ALA A 229 8.99 12.90 -7.29
CA ALA A 229 8.05 13.12 -6.19
C ALA A 229 7.40 11.83 -5.66
N LYS A 230 6.94 10.97 -6.58
CA LYS A 230 6.29 9.69 -6.27
C LYS A 230 7.12 8.76 -5.38
N PHE A 231 8.45 8.75 -5.52
CA PHE A 231 9.32 7.90 -4.70
C PHE A 231 9.62 8.50 -3.33
N THR A 232 9.52 9.82 -3.20
CA THR A 232 9.78 10.51 -1.92
C THR A 232 8.58 10.52 -0.98
N GLN A 233 7.35 10.47 -1.51
CA GLN A 233 6.13 10.59 -0.72
C GLN A 233 6.04 9.54 0.38
N THR A 234 6.28 8.27 0.08
CA THR A 234 6.16 7.16 1.05
C THR A 234 7.02 7.40 2.29
N LYS A 235 8.26 7.88 2.11
CA LYS A 235 9.17 8.18 3.22
C LYS A 235 8.70 9.39 4.04
N HIS A 236 8.25 10.45 3.37
CA HIS A 236 7.73 11.62 4.08
C HIS A 236 6.48 11.32 4.88
N HIS A 237 5.53 10.57 4.28
CA HIS A 237 4.31 10.12 4.93
C HIS A 237 4.63 9.25 6.15
N TRP A 238 5.58 8.30 6.01
CA TRP A 238 5.96 7.42 7.11
C TRP A 238 6.51 8.20 8.31
N TRP A 239 7.41 9.15 8.08
CA TRP A 239 7.98 9.96 9.15
C TRP A 239 6.95 10.89 9.79
N TRP A 240 6.12 11.54 8.97
CA TRP A 240 5.07 12.43 9.46
C TRP A 240 4.04 11.69 10.31
N LYS A 241 3.56 10.52 9.85
CA LYS A 241 2.54 9.77 10.59
C LYS A 241 3.07 9.23 11.92
N ALA A 242 4.33 8.80 11.97
CA ALA A 242 4.95 8.34 13.21
C ALA A 242 5.02 9.47 14.23
N ASN A 243 5.53 10.65 13.84
CA ASN A 243 5.57 11.83 14.72
C ASN A 243 4.17 12.26 15.18
N ARG A 244 3.19 12.17 14.29
CA ARG A 244 1.81 12.52 14.62
C ARG A 244 1.25 11.59 15.69
N VAL A 245 1.38 10.27 15.51
CA VAL A 245 0.90 9.26 16.47
C VAL A 245 1.58 9.38 17.82
N PHE A 246 2.90 9.59 17.87
CA PHE A 246 3.62 9.64 19.14
C PHE A 246 3.52 10.99 19.87
N ASN A 247 3.42 12.11 19.14
CA ASN A 247 3.58 13.44 19.75
C ASN A 247 2.36 14.38 19.61
N GLN A 248 1.47 14.16 18.64
CA GLN A 248 0.46 15.17 18.27
C GLN A 248 -0.98 14.72 18.49
N LEU A 249 -1.25 13.42 18.56
CA LEU A 249 -2.61 12.93 18.78
C LEU A 249 -2.98 13.05 20.27
N GLU A 250 -4.17 13.57 20.54
CA GLU A 250 -4.66 13.75 21.91
C GLU A 250 -4.95 12.40 22.57
N VAL A 251 -5.53 11.46 21.81
CA VAL A 251 -5.88 10.11 22.27
C VAL A 251 -4.65 9.27 22.68
N THR A 252 -3.45 9.61 22.19
CA THR A 252 -2.21 8.84 22.45
C THR A 252 -1.28 9.51 23.45
N LYS A 253 -1.60 10.71 23.97
CA LYS A 253 -0.69 11.54 24.76
C LYS A 253 -0.06 10.86 25.99
N ASN A 254 -0.81 9.97 26.66
CA ASN A 254 -0.36 9.23 27.84
C ASN A 254 -0.31 7.72 27.59
N HIS A 255 -0.27 7.31 26.33
CA HIS A 255 -0.30 5.92 25.95
C HIS A 255 1.03 5.23 26.27
N THR A 256 0.96 4.06 26.90
CA THR A 256 2.13 3.25 27.31
C THR A 256 2.21 1.90 26.61
N GLY A 257 1.16 1.52 25.88
CA GLY A 257 1.06 0.28 25.14
C GLY A 257 1.86 0.29 23.83
N LEU A 258 1.69 -0.78 23.08
CA LEU A 258 2.42 -0.99 21.83
C LEU A 258 1.72 -0.29 20.66
N VAL A 259 2.54 0.31 19.80
CA VAL A 259 2.12 0.86 18.51
C VAL A 259 2.66 -0.03 17.39
N VAL A 260 1.74 -0.64 16.65
CA VAL A 260 2.05 -1.53 15.51
C VAL A 260 1.88 -0.74 14.21
N PHE A 261 2.92 -0.67 13.40
CA PHE A 261 2.85 -0.05 12.08
C PHE A 261 2.62 -1.12 11.01
N LEU A 262 1.56 -0.95 10.22
CA LEU A 262 1.22 -1.79 9.08
C LEU A 262 1.06 -0.96 7.80
N GLU A 263 1.03 -1.63 6.66
CA GLU A 263 0.71 -1.07 5.35
C GLU A 263 -0.60 -1.68 4.86
N GLU A 264 -1.28 -1.01 3.93
CA GLU A 264 -2.58 -1.42 3.38
C GLU A 264 -2.61 -2.82 2.74
N ASP A 265 -1.45 -3.39 2.38
CA ASP A 265 -1.27 -4.70 1.76
C ASP A 265 -0.72 -5.77 2.69
N HIS A 266 -0.64 -5.49 4.00
CA HIS A 266 -0.46 -6.53 4.98
C HIS A 266 -1.75 -7.34 5.21
N TYR A 267 -1.57 -8.54 5.77
CA TYR A 267 -2.64 -9.40 6.25
C TYR A 267 -2.20 -9.94 7.61
N VAL A 268 -3.05 -9.88 8.62
CA VAL A 268 -2.70 -10.32 9.98
C VAL A 268 -3.26 -11.71 10.29
N ALA A 269 -2.56 -12.47 11.14
CA ALA A 269 -3.06 -13.72 11.69
C ALA A 269 -4.14 -13.44 12.76
N GLU A 270 -5.08 -14.36 12.96
CA GLU A 270 -6.20 -14.17 13.91
C GLU A 270 -5.73 -13.95 15.37
N ASP A 271 -4.59 -14.52 15.75
CA ASP A 271 -4.02 -14.47 17.10
C ASP A 271 -2.91 -13.41 17.26
N PHE A 272 -2.69 -12.53 16.28
CA PHE A 272 -1.51 -11.65 16.28
C PHE A 272 -1.42 -10.71 17.50
N ILE A 273 -2.56 -10.23 18.03
CA ILE A 273 -2.61 -9.39 19.23
C ILE A 273 -2.20 -10.21 20.47
N HIS A 274 -2.68 -11.44 20.57
CA HIS A 274 -2.31 -12.35 21.66
C HIS A 274 -0.81 -12.64 21.64
N VAL A 275 -0.28 -13.00 20.46
CA VAL A 275 1.15 -13.27 20.27
C VAL A 275 1.99 -12.03 20.57
N LEU A 276 1.55 -10.84 20.14
CA LEU A 276 2.24 -9.58 20.41
C LEU A 276 2.37 -9.30 21.92
N LYS A 277 1.28 -9.48 22.68
CA LYS A 277 1.29 -9.30 24.15
C LYS A 277 2.23 -10.31 24.82
N LEU A 278 2.25 -11.56 24.34
CA LEU A 278 3.19 -12.57 24.84
C LEU A 278 4.65 -12.19 24.54
N MET A 279 4.92 -11.73 23.32
CA MET A 279 6.24 -11.23 22.91
C MET A 279 6.72 -10.07 23.78
N GLU A 280 5.85 -9.10 24.06
CA GLU A 280 6.16 -7.96 24.94
C GLU A 280 6.54 -8.43 26.35
N SER A 281 5.73 -9.32 26.93
CA SER A 281 5.97 -9.84 28.28
C SER A 281 7.29 -10.61 28.36
N THR A 282 7.59 -11.42 27.34
CA THR A 282 8.84 -12.19 27.26
C THR A 282 10.04 -11.30 26.99
N CYS A 283 9.87 -10.23 26.21
CA CYS A 283 10.93 -9.25 25.96
C CYS A 283 11.39 -8.58 27.26
N LYS A 284 10.45 -8.21 28.13
CA LYS A 284 10.75 -7.59 29.44
C LYS A 284 11.61 -8.49 30.35
N THR A 285 11.45 -9.81 30.27
CA THR A 285 12.19 -10.77 31.11
C THR A 285 13.45 -11.31 30.45
N SER A 286 13.41 -11.53 29.13
CA SER A 286 14.39 -12.35 28.41
C SER A 286 15.24 -11.56 27.42
N CYS A 287 14.86 -10.32 27.08
CA CYS A 287 15.67 -9.43 26.25
C CYS A 287 15.51 -7.95 26.65
N PRO A 288 16.17 -7.48 27.72
CA PRO A 288 16.10 -6.09 28.15
C PRO A 288 16.58 -5.08 27.09
N GLN A 289 17.46 -5.49 26.17
CA GLN A 289 18.00 -4.67 25.08
C GLN A 289 17.11 -4.61 23.83
N CYS A 290 16.01 -5.34 23.81
CA CYS A 290 15.13 -5.42 22.65
C CYS A 290 14.09 -4.29 22.68
N ASN A 291 14.03 -3.51 21.60
CA ASN A 291 13.17 -2.31 21.55
C ASN A 291 12.07 -2.41 20.49
N ILE A 292 12.23 -3.29 19.51
CA ILE A 292 11.31 -3.42 18.37
C ILE A 292 10.92 -4.88 18.20
N LEU A 293 9.62 -5.11 18.10
CA LEU A 293 9.02 -6.41 17.86
C LEU A 293 8.52 -6.47 16.41
N SER A 294 8.87 -7.55 15.70
CA SER A 294 8.31 -7.86 14.39
C SER A 294 7.36 -9.05 14.48
N LEU A 295 6.16 -8.91 13.91
CA LEU A 295 5.13 -9.96 13.87
C LEU A 295 5.43 -11.07 12.84
N GLY A 296 6.42 -10.88 11.97
CA GLY A 296 6.77 -11.88 10.97
C GLY A 296 8.02 -11.54 10.17
N THR A 297 8.45 -12.51 9.37
CA THR A 297 9.53 -12.35 8.38
C THR A 297 9.11 -13.00 7.06
N TYR A 298 9.58 -12.47 5.94
CA TYR A 298 9.31 -13.05 4.62
C TYR A 298 10.17 -14.31 4.42
N LEU A 299 9.65 -15.47 4.82
CA LEU A 299 10.29 -16.75 4.50
C LEU A 299 9.83 -17.23 3.12
N LYS A 300 10.79 -17.47 2.21
CA LYS A 300 10.51 -17.95 0.84
C LYS A 300 9.84 -19.34 0.79
N THR A 301 9.85 -20.10 1.88
CA THR A 301 9.21 -21.42 1.98
C THR A 301 8.71 -21.67 3.41
N PHE A 302 7.40 -21.82 3.57
CA PHE A 302 6.81 -22.39 4.78
C PHE A 302 6.43 -23.85 4.52
N SER A 303 7.10 -24.78 5.19
CA SER A 303 6.59 -26.13 5.42
C SER A 303 6.31 -26.29 6.90
N TYR A 304 5.11 -25.87 7.32
CA TYR A 304 4.68 -26.04 8.71
C TYR A 304 4.35 -27.52 9.02
N TYR A 305 4.06 -28.34 8.00
CA TYR A 305 3.55 -29.72 8.17
C TYR A 305 4.28 -30.83 7.39
N GLY A 306 5.30 -30.51 6.58
CA GLY A 306 5.87 -31.42 5.58
C GLY A 306 6.94 -32.39 6.04
N ASP A 307 7.49 -32.27 7.26
CA ASP A 307 8.58 -33.16 7.70
C ASP A 307 8.10 -34.17 8.75
N PRO A 308 7.89 -35.46 8.38
CA PRO A 308 7.44 -36.49 9.31
C PRO A 308 8.41 -36.71 10.49
N LYS A 309 9.72 -36.45 10.31
CA LYS A 309 10.69 -36.51 11.42
C LYS A 309 10.46 -35.41 12.45
N LYS A 310 10.03 -34.22 12.01
CA LYS A 310 9.68 -33.13 12.93
C LYS A 310 8.36 -33.36 13.64
N LYS A 311 7.40 -34.09 13.06
CA LYS A 311 6.15 -34.49 13.75
C LYS A 311 6.42 -35.43 14.91
N GLU A 312 7.32 -36.38 14.73
CA GLU A 312 7.70 -37.31 15.78
C GLU A 312 8.48 -36.57 16.87
N VAL A 313 9.45 -35.73 16.51
CA VAL A 313 10.14 -34.84 17.46
C VAL A 313 9.18 -33.90 18.20
N MET A 314 8.20 -33.28 17.53
CA MET A 314 7.16 -32.45 18.18
C MET A 314 6.25 -33.26 19.09
N ARG A 315 5.95 -34.52 18.76
CA ARG A 315 5.11 -35.40 19.58
C ARG A 315 5.87 -35.86 20.82
N THR A 316 7.17 -36.17 20.68
CA THR A 316 8.08 -36.48 21.79
C THR A 316 8.33 -35.26 22.66
N ILE A 317 8.51 -34.07 22.07
CA ILE A 317 8.60 -32.78 22.77
C ILE A 317 7.29 -32.46 23.49
N LYS A 318 6.12 -32.72 22.89
CA LYS A 318 4.82 -32.51 23.55
C LYS A 318 4.60 -33.48 24.71
N GLN A 319 5.07 -34.73 24.60
CA GLN A 319 5.08 -35.69 25.70
C GLN A 319 6.09 -35.33 26.81
N GLN A 320 7.25 -34.77 26.46
CA GLN A 320 8.24 -34.28 27.43
C GLN A 320 7.88 -32.91 28.04
N ALA A 321 7.17 -32.04 27.31
CA ALA A 321 6.72 -30.73 27.77
C ALA A 321 5.60 -30.83 28.80
N ILE A 322 4.82 -31.92 28.79
CA ILE A 322 3.87 -32.23 29.88
C ILE A 322 4.61 -32.61 31.18
N LEU A 323 5.84 -33.12 31.09
CA LEU A 323 6.67 -33.48 32.25
C LEU A 323 7.58 -32.34 32.73
N ASN A 324 7.97 -31.41 31.86
CA ASN A 324 8.92 -30.32 32.15
C ASN A 324 8.46 -28.96 31.58
N ALA A 325 7.24 -28.54 31.89
CA ALA A 325 6.65 -27.28 31.41
C ALA A 325 7.41 -25.99 31.82
N ALA A 326 8.43 -26.09 32.68
CA ALA A 326 9.20 -24.94 33.19
C ALA A 326 10.48 -24.61 32.41
N GLN A 327 10.90 -25.43 31.43
CA GLN A 327 12.27 -25.33 30.87
C GLN A 327 12.37 -25.22 29.34
N MET A 328 11.26 -25.23 28.59
CA MET A 328 11.28 -25.00 27.14
C MET A 328 10.81 -23.59 26.81
N GLN A 329 11.75 -22.74 26.40
CA GLN A 329 11.44 -21.47 25.74
C GLN A 329 10.77 -21.77 24.40
N PRO A 330 9.56 -21.26 24.13
CA PRO A 330 8.91 -21.49 22.85
C PRO A 330 9.71 -20.80 21.73
N SER A 331 10.18 -21.57 20.75
CA SER A 331 10.86 -21.02 19.57
C SER A 331 9.83 -20.55 18.55
N TRP A 332 9.44 -19.29 18.68
CA TRP A 332 8.62 -18.61 17.70
C TRP A 332 9.51 -17.97 16.62
N THR A 333 9.05 -17.96 15.36
CA THR A 333 9.72 -17.31 14.22
C THR A 333 9.37 -15.82 14.14
N PHE A 334 9.55 -15.09 15.24
CA PHE A 334 9.46 -13.63 15.23
C PHE A 334 10.86 -13.02 15.34
N GLN A 335 11.05 -11.85 14.72
CA GLN A 335 12.30 -11.13 14.82
C GLN A 335 12.16 -10.04 15.87
N VAL A 336 12.90 -10.17 16.95
CA VAL A 336 13.08 -9.08 17.90
C VAL A 336 14.36 -8.35 17.50
N LEU A 337 14.23 -7.10 17.08
CA LEU A 337 15.36 -6.32 16.61
C LEU A 337 15.98 -5.58 17.81
N PRO A 338 17.26 -5.82 18.14
CA PRO A 338 18.01 -4.91 18.99
C PRO A 338 18.12 -3.56 18.26
N SER A 339 18.17 -2.46 19.03
CA SER A 339 18.26 -1.06 18.59
C SER A 339 18.75 -0.86 17.14
N LEU A 340 17.96 -0.16 16.32
CA LEU A 340 18.30 0.21 14.92
C LEU A 340 19.59 1.06 14.76
N TYR A 341 20.25 1.42 15.87
CA TYR A 341 21.38 2.35 15.94
C TYR A 341 22.70 1.73 16.40
N GLN A 342 22.97 0.45 16.11
CA GLN A 342 24.32 -0.10 16.35
C GLN A 342 25.39 0.43 15.38
N HIS A 343 25.00 1.20 14.35
CA HIS A 343 25.92 1.97 13.53
C HIS A 343 25.49 3.43 13.50
N SER A 344 26.41 4.32 13.89
CA SER A 344 26.30 5.76 13.68
C SER A 344 26.23 6.03 12.18
N GLN A 345 25.01 6.21 11.65
CA GLN A 345 24.85 6.86 10.36
C GLN A 345 25.26 8.31 10.56
N LYS A 346 26.27 8.74 9.80
CA LYS A 346 26.79 10.11 9.82
C LYS A 346 25.68 11.04 9.31
N VAL A 347 24.89 11.59 10.22
CA VAL A 347 23.96 12.69 9.91
C VAL A 347 24.83 13.94 9.74
N ALA A 348 25.11 14.33 8.50
CA ALA A 348 25.67 15.63 8.23
C ALA A 348 24.56 16.67 8.46
N ILE A 349 24.61 17.33 9.62
CA ILE A 349 23.81 18.53 9.89
C ILE A 349 24.41 19.63 9.02
N THR A 350 23.72 20.01 7.95
CA THR A 350 24.04 21.25 7.24
C THR A 350 23.48 22.40 8.08
N ALA A 351 24.34 23.32 8.51
CA ALA A 351 23.95 24.48 9.31
C ALA A 351 22.89 25.31 8.55
N PRO A 352 21.92 25.93 9.26
CA PRO A 352 20.97 26.83 8.63
C PRO A 352 21.71 28.04 8.04
N PHE A 353 21.32 28.42 6.83
CA PHE A 353 21.75 29.64 6.16
C PHE A 353 21.53 30.83 7.10
N THR A 354 22.62 31.46 7.53
CA THR A 354 22.58 32.83 8.04
C THR A 354 22.39 33.76 6.85
N THR A 355 21.24 34.42 6.82
CA THR A 355 21.03 35.60 5.97
C THR A 355 21.87 36.74 6.51
N ASP A 356 22.86 37.19 5.73
CA ASP A 356 23.34 38.58 5.68
C ASP A 356 23.71 38.90 4.24
#